data_AF-D0MXF5-F1
#
_entry.id   AF-D0MXF5-F1
#
_cell.length_a   1.000
_cell.length_b   1.000
_cell.length_c   1.000
_cell.angle_alpha   90.00
_cell.angle_beta   90.00
_cell.angle_gamma   90.00
#
_symmetry.space_group_name_H-M   'P 1'
#
loop_
_entity.id
_entity.type
_entity.pdbx_description
1 polymer ?
#
loop_
_entity_poly.entity_id
_entity_poly.type
_entity_poly.pdbx_seq_one_letter_code
_entity_poly.pdbx_strand_id
1 'polypeptide(L)'
;MVEGVRQVCYSDRVAEALATDYRHTNTPNDAINEFLRGGLERKLPLLCPNADAVGVVENDRFVYMGGGIAKLYEEMGGEVVCFGKPAKEHFEACLRLAHVTDKAKVVHIGDSLHHDIQGAKNVGIDSVLIAGGVHAKQLEVDAWSNAEEDLHINAEVLDRLLGNTQLDPTYTATRFQW
;
A
#
# COMPACT_ATOMS: atom_id res chain seq x y z
N MET A 1 -9.97 -3.59 -14.38
CA MET A 1 -10.97 -4.66 -14.57
C MET A 1 -10.29 -5.95 -14.15
N VAL A 2 -10.85 -6.65 -13.17
CA VAL A 2 -10.43 -8.02 -12.85
C VAL A 2 -11.07 -8.92 -13.91
N GLU A 3 -10.29 -9.78 -14.56
CA GLU A 3 -10.81 -10.80 -15.46
C GLU A 3 -11.85 -11.67 -14.73
N GLY A 4 -13.07 -11.74 -15.28
CA GLY A 4 -14.16 -12.57 -14.74
C GLY A 4 -15.31 -11.80 -14.06
N VAL A 5 -15.09 -10.60 -13.56
CA VAL A 5 -16.16 -9.80 -12.94
C VAL A 5 -16.76 -8.85 -13.99
N ARG A 6 -17.83 -9.30 -14.67
CA ARG A 6 -18.49 -8.52 -15.74
C ARG A 6 -19.14 -7.22 -15.26
N GLN A 7 -19.31 -7.02 -13.95
CA GLN A 7 -19.87 -5.80 -13.38
C GLN A 7 -19.34 -5.59 -11.95
N VAL A 8 -18.66 -4.47 -11.71
CA VAL A 8 -18.38 -4.00 -10.35
C VAL A 8 -19.60 -3.20 -9.89
N CYS A 9 -20.35 -3.73 -8.93
CA CYS A 9 -21.42 -2.98 -8.28
C CYS A 9 -20.78 -2.05 -7.24
N TYR A 10 -20.85 -0.75 -7.48
CA TYR A 10 -20.45 0.28 -6.52
C TYR A 10 -21.62 1.24 -6.30
N SER A 11 -21.71 1.80 -5.11
CA SER A 11 -22.60 2.95 -4.86
C SER A 11 -21.84 4.24 -5.12
N ASP A 12 -22.44 5.14 -5.89
CA ASP A 12 -21.97 6.51 -6.08
C ASP A 12 -22.33 7.43 -4.90
N ARG A 13 -23.11 6.93 -3.93
CA ARG A 13 -23.54 7.66 -2.76
C ARG A 13 -22.58 7.44 -1.59
N VAL A 14 -21.79 8.45 -1.27
CA VAL A 14 -20.91 8.48 -0.08
C VAL A 14 -21.69 8.22 1.21
N ALA A 15 -22.97 8.58 1.27
CA ALA A 15 -23.85 8.30 2.41
C ALA A 15 -24.12 6.80 2.65
N GLU A 16 -23.83 5.94 1.69
CA GLU A 16 -23.90 4.47 1.83
C GLU A 16 -22.55 3.87 2.28
N ALA A 17 -21.53 4.71 2.51
CA ALA A 17 -20.29 4.25 3.10
C ALA A 17 -20.53 3.75 4.53
N LEU A 18 -20.08 2.54 4.80
CA LEU A 18 -20.16 1.96 6.12
C LEU A 18 -19.26 2.73 7.08
N ALA A 19 -19.84 3.38 8.08
CA ALA A 19 -19.08 4.07 9.11
C ALA A 19 -18.20 3.07 9.88
N THR A 20 -16.90 3.33 9.93
CA THR A 20 -15.93 2.49 10.61
C THR A 20 -14.85 3.31 11.29
N ASP A 21 -14.39 2.84 12.44
CA ASP A 21 -13.23 3.33 13.17
C ASP A 21 -11.99 2.41 13.02
N TYR A 22 -12.08 1.40 12.14
CA TYR A 22 -11.04 0.38 11.92
C TYR A 22 -9.65 1.00 11.73
N ARG A 23 -9.59 2.13 11.02
CA ARG A 23 -8.37 2.93 10.78
C ARG A 23 -7.58 3.22 12.06
N HIS A 24 -8.27 3.34 13.20
CA HIS A 24 -7.69 3.69 14.48
C HIS A 24 -7.72 2.54 15.49
N THR A 25 -8.66 1.60 15.36
CA THR A 25 -8.88 0.53 16.35
C THR A 25 -8.28 -0.82 15.96
N ASN A 26 -7.93 -1.02 14.69
CA ASN A 26 -7.62 -2.34 14.10
C ASN A 26 -8.73 -3.39 14.31
N THR A 27 -9.91 -2.97 14.73
CA THR A 27 -10.96 -3.87 15.20
C THR A 27 -12.18 -3.68 14.30
N PRO A 28 -12.62 -4.72 13.58
CA PRO A 28 -13.84 -4.62 12.79
C PRO A 28 -15.03 -4.44 13.75
N ASN A 29 -15.76 -3.34 13.60
CA ASN A 29 -16.99 -3.11 14.34
C ASN A 29 -18.11 -4.05 13.85
N ASP A 30 -19.24 -4.07 14.56
CA ASP A 30 -20.37 -4.95 14.22
C ASP A 30 -20.88 -4.74 12.79
N ALA A 31 -20.89 -3.49 12.32
CA ALA A 31 -21.30 -3.14 10.97
C ALA A 31 -20.38 -3.77 9.90
N ILE A 32 -19.05 -3.75 10.11
CA ILE A 32 -18.09 -4.45 9.23
C ILE A 32 -18.38 -5.94 9.28
N ASN A 33 -18.47 -6.52 10.48
CA ASN A 33 -18.65 -7.97 10.65
C ASN A 33 -19.94 -8.46 9.99
N GLU A 34 -21.05 -7.72 10.12
CA GLU A 34 -22.32 -8.04 9.47
C GLU A 34 -22.21 -7.95 7.94
N PHE A 35 -21.55 -6.91 7.43
CA PHE A 35 -21.34 -6.75 5.99
C PHE A 35 -20.49 -7.89 5.39
N LEU A 36 -19.39 -8.24 6.05
CA LEU A 36 -18.52 -9.35 5.63
C LEU A 36 -19.27 -10.69 5.69
N ARG A 37 -20.02 -10.97 6.78
CA ARG A 37 -20.85 -12.19 6.85
C ARG A 37 -21.87 -12.26 5.72
N GLY A 38 -22.54 -11.15 5.41
CA GLY A 38 -23.48 -11.08 4.30
C GLY A 38 -22.86 -11.40 2.94
N GLY A 39 -21.61 -10.96 2.72
CA GLY A 39 -20.81 -11.32 1.55
C GLY A 39 -20.49 -12.82 1.48
N LEU A 40 -20.05 -13.40 2.59
CA LEU A 40 -19.68 -14.82 2.69
C LEU A 40 -20.87 -15.74 2.40
N GLU A 41 -22.02 -15.47 3.02
CA GLU A 41 -23.26 -16.23 2.82
C GLU A 41 -23.68 -16.28 1.34
N ARG A 42 -23.41 -15.18 0.62
CA ARG A 42 -23.72 -15.02 -0.81
C ARG A 42 -22.59 -15.45 -1.73
N LYS A 43 -21.45 -15.90 -1.18
CA LYS A 43 -20.23 -16.26 -1.91
C LYS A 43 -19.75 -15.14 -2.85
N LEU A 44 -19.81 -13.89 -2.37
CA LEU A 44 -19.35 -12.75 -3.14
C LEU A 44 -17.84 -12.59 -3.00
N PRO A 45 -17.11 -12.31 -4.09
CA PRO A 45 -15.72 -11.90 -3.98
C PRO A 45 -15.63 -10.47 -3.41
N LEU A 46 -14.66 -10.23 -2.53
CA LEU A 46 -14.32 -8.89 -2.03
C LEU A 46 -13.24 -8.29 -2.92
N LEU A 47 -13.55 -7.17 -3.57
CA LEU A 47 -12.58 -6.40 -4.34
C LEU A 47 -11.79 -5.47 -3.41
N CYS A 48 -10.48 -5.68 -3.29
CA CYS A 48 -9.58 -4.85 -2.51
C CYS A 48 -8.72 -3.97 -3.44
N PRO A 49 -9.07 -2.68 -3.63
CA PRO A 49 -8.31 -1.78 -4.51
C PRO A 49 -7.03 -1.22 -3.88
N ASN A 50 -6.80 -1.47 -2.59
CA ASN A 50 -5.58 -1.15 -1.89
C ASN A 50 -5.27 -2.26 -0.86
N ALA A 51 -4.29 -3.11 -1.19
CA ALA A 51 -3.88 -4.25 -0.37
C ALA A 51 -3.05 -3.85 0.87
N ASP A 52 -2.70 -2.57 1.02
CA ASP A 52 -2.00 -2.10 2.21
C ASP A 52 -2.83 -2.40 3.47
N ALA A 53 -2.23 -3.10 4.43
CA ALA A 53 -2.86 -3.37 5.72
C ALA A 53 -2.61 -2.25 6.75
N VAL A 54 -1.48 -1.56 6.62
CA VAL A 54 -1.03 -0.52 7.53
C VAL A 54 -0.44 0.64 6.71
N GLY A 55 -0.69 1.87 7.15
CA GLY A 55 -0.02 3.08 6.66
C GLY A 55 0.57 3.89 7.82
N VAL A 56 1.32 4.94 7.49
CA VAL A 56 1.91 5.88 8.47
C VAL A 56 1.29 7.27 8.30
N VAL A 57 0.99 7.93 9.40
CA VAL A 57 0.56 9.34 9.46
C VAL A 57 1.51 10.14 10.36
N GLU A 58 1.26 11.45 10.50
CA GLU A 58 2.06 12.37 11.34
C GLU A 58 2.47 11.78 12.70
N ASN A 59 3.72 12.05 13.09
CA ASN A 59 4.37 11.56 14.31
C ASN A 59 4.48 10.03 14.38
N ASP A 60 4.85 9.39 13.26
CA ASP A 60 5.09 7.95 13.13
C ASP A 60 3.95 7.06 13.63
N ARG A 61 2.73 7.58 13.56
CA ARG A 61 1.55 6.84 13.99
C ARG A 61 1.10 5.91 12.88
N PHE A 62 1.08 4.62 13.19
CA PHE A 62 0.49 3.62 12.32
C PHE A 62 -1.05 3.73 12.31
N VAL A 63 -1.62 3.61 11.11
CA VAL A 63 -3.06 3.53 10.88
C VAL A 63 -3.37 2.26 10.11
N TYR A 64 -4.54 1.69 10.35
CA TYR A 64 -4.97 0.48 9.66
C TYR A 64 -5.72 0.83 8.37
N MET A 65 -5.52 0.00 7.35
CA MET A 65 -5.93 0.27 5.98
C MET A 65 -6.81 -0.87 5.45
N GLY A 66 -7.48 -0.65 4.31
CA GLY A 66 -8.47 -1.57 3.76
C GLY A 66 -7.96 -2.99 3.50
N GLY A 67 -6.65 -3.17 3.27
CA GLY A 67 -6.03 -4.49 3.12
C GLY A 67 -6.18 -5.36 4.37
N GLY A 68 -6.27 -4.78 5.56
CA GLY A 68 -6.53 -5.52 6.79
C GLY A 68 -7.96 -6.08 6.85
N ILE A 69 -8.95 -5.35 6.35
CA ILE A 69 -10.33 -5.83 6.22
C ILE A 69 -10.42 -6.92 5.13
N ALA A 70 -9.69 -6.76 4.03
CA ALA A 70 -9.63 -7.78 2.98
C ALA A 70 -9.04 -9.09 3.54
N LYS A 71 -7.92 -9.01 4.26
CA LYS A 71 -7.32 -10.17 4.93
C LYS A 71 -8.28 -10.85 5.90
N LEU A 72 -9.04 -10.06 6.67
CA LEU A 72 -10.08 -10.60 7.56
C LEU A 72 -11.13 -11.40 6.79
N TYR A 73 -11.61 -10.89 5.64
CA TYR A 73 -12.58 -11.61 4.80
C TYR A 73 -12.02 -12.93 4.25
N GLU A 74 -10.75 -12.92 3.82
CA GLU A 74 -9.99 -14.11 3.43
C GLU A 74 -9.90 -15.14 4.56
N GLU A 75 -9.55 -14.71 5.78
CA GLU A 75 -9.47 -15.57 6.97
C GLU A 75 -10.84 -16.16 7.36
N MET A 76 -11.93 -15.47 7.05
CA MET A 76 -13.30 -15.98 7.20
C MET A 76 -13.71 -16.98 6.10
N GLY A 77 -12.83 -17.25 5.12
CA GLY A 77 -13.08 -18.18 4.01
C GLY A 77 -13.66 -17.53 2.75
N GLY A 78 -13.67 -16.20 2.69
CA GLY A 78 -14.11 -15.44 1.52
C GLY A 78 -13.05 -15.37 0.43
N GLU A 79 -13.49 -15.15 -0.81
CA GLU A 79 -12.58 -14.88 -1.93
C GLU A 79 -12.24 -13.39 -1.96
N VAL A 80 -10.95 -13.04 -1.96
CA VAL A 80 -10.49 -11.67 -2.12
C VAL A 80 -9.78 -11.54 -3.46
N VAL A 81 -10.12 -10.46 -4.15
CA VAL A 81 -9.44 -10.04 -5.36
C VAL A 81 -8.75 -8.71 -5.09
N CYS A 82 -7.42 -8.75 -4.97
CA CYS A 82 -6.62 -7.55 -4.79
C CYS A 82 -6.20 -6.96 -6.15
N PHE A 83 -6.30 -5.64 -6.27
CA PHE A 83 -5.70 -4.88 -7.37
C PHE A 83 -4.86 -3.76 -6.76
N GLY A 84 -3.62 -3.61 -7.23
CA GLY A 84 -2.72 -2.59 -6.73
C GLY A 84 -1.26 -3.06 -6.75
N LYS A 85 -0.42 -2.33 -6.03
CA LYS A 85 1.00 -2.65 -5.86
C LYS A 85 1.15 -3.97 -5.07
N PRO A 86 2.13 -4.84 -5.38
CA PRO A 86 3.20 -4.70 -6.38
C PRO A 86 2.84 -5.28 -7.77
N ALA A 87 1.55 -5.51 -8.05
CA ALA A 87 1.12 -6.17 -9.28
C ALA A 87 1.42 -5.29 -10.51
N LYS A 88 1.90 -5.93 -11.58
CA LYS A 88 2.38 -5.26 -12.80
C LYS A 88 1.28 -4.45 -13.49
N GLU A 89 0.05 -4.90 -13.40
CA GLU A 89 -1.14 -4.32 -14.01
C GLU A 89 -1.40 -2.89 -13.51
N HIS A 90 -1.12 -2.62 -12.22
CA HIS A 90 -1.23 -1.29 -11.63
C HIS A 90 -0.26 -0.32 -12.29
N PHE A 91 1.03 -0.67 -12.30
CA PHE A 91 2.09 0.15 -12.87
C PHE A 91 1.93 0.34 -14.38
N GLU A 92 1.60 -0.73 -15.12
CA GLU A 92 1.35 -0.62 -16.56
C GLU A 92 0.15 0.27 -16.87
N ALA A 93 -0.90 0.27 -16.05
CA ALA A 93 -2.01 1.20 -16.20
C ALA A 93 -1.56 2.65 -16.01
N CYS A 94 -0.75 2.95 -14.97
CA CYS A 94 -0.18 4.27 -14.74
C CYS A 94 0.69 4.73 -15.92
N LEU A 95 1.60 3.86 -16.40
CA LEU A 95 2.48 4.15 -17.54
C LEU A 95 1.68 4.45 -18.81
N ARG A 96 0.61 3.69 -19.09
CA ARG A 96 -0.28 3.94 -20.23
C ARG A 96 -1.01 5.28 -20.10
N LEU A 97 -1.56 5.59 -18.92
CA LEU A 97 -2.28 6.84 -18.67
C LEU A 97 -1.37 8.07 -18.78
N ALA A 98 -0.11 7.94 -18.36
CA ALA A 98 0.90 8.99 -18.50
C ALA A 98 1.53 9.06 -19.91
N HIS A 99 1.04 8.25 -20.87
CA HIS A 99 1.58 8.16 -22.23
C HIS A 99 3.10 7.93 -22.29
N VAL A 100 3.63 7.14 -21.33
CA VAL A 100 5.05 6.86 -21.25
C VAL A 100 5.48 6.01 -22.44
N THR A 101 6.41 6.53 -23.23
CA THR A 101 7.04 5.80 -24.35
C THR A 101 8.41 5.23 -23.99
N ASP A 102 9.04 5.75 -22.93
CA ASP A 102 10.37 5.37 -22.48
C ASP A 102 10.38 5.22 -20.95
N LYS A 103 10.49 3.96 -20.49
CA LYS A 103 10.51 3.61 -19.06
C LYS A 103 11.74 4.12 -18.32
N ALA A 104 12.84 4.36 -19.02
CA ALA A 104 14.06 4.89 -18.41
C ALA A 104 13.92 6.35 -17.94
N LYS A 105 12.82 7.01 -18.27
CA LYS A 105 12.48 8.37 -17.82
C LYS A 105 11.42 8.39 -16.71
N VAL A 106 11.09 7.23 -16.16
CA VAL A 106 10.08 7.10 -15.12
C VAL A 106 10.73 6.64 -13.83
N VAL A 107 10.40 7.34 -12.76
CA VAL A 107 10.73 6.94 -11.40
C VAL A 107 9.44 6.80 -10.59
N HIS A 108 9.31 5.70 -9.87
CA HIS A 108 8.25 5.49 -8.89
C HIS A 108 8.72 5.91 -7.51
N ILE A 109 7.92 6.71 -6.79
CA ILE A 109 8.27 7.20 -5.46
C ILE A 109 7.29 6.60 -4.47
N GLY A 110 7.80 5.93 -3.44
CA GLY A 110 6.97 5.32 -2.41
C GLY A 110 7.77 4.84 -1.21
N ASP A 111 7.09 4.44 -0.15
CA ASP A 111 7.70 4.13 1.16
C ASP A 111 7.74 2.65 1.50
N SER A 112 7.02 1.80 0.74
CA SER A 112 6.98 0.35 0.98
C SER A 112 7.94 -0.40 0.06
N LEU A 113 8.87 -1.15 0.64
CA LEU A 113 9.73 -2.06 -0.13
C LEU A 113 8.88 -3.08 -0.90
N HIS A 114 7.96 -3.75 -0.23
CA HIS A 114 7.20 -4.87 -0.80
C HIS A 114 6.11 -4.45 -1.78
N HIS A 115 5.66 -3.19 -1.74
CA HIS A 115 4.62 -2.70 -2.65
C HIS A 115 5.23 -1.79 -3.72
N ASP A 116 5.90 -0.71 -3.32
CA ASP A 116 6.41 0.31 -4.24
C ASP A 116 7.68 -0.16 -4.96
N ILE A 117 8.70 -0.55 -4.20
CA ILE A 117 10.01 -0.90 -4.78
C ILE A 117 9.93 -2.21 -5.56
N GLN A 118 9.28 -3.24 -5.00
CA GLN A 118 9.03 -4.49 -5.70
C GLN A 118 8.20 -4.27 -6.97
N GLY A 119 7.18 -3.39 -6.92
CA GLY A 119 6.33 -3.10 -8.06
C GLY A 119 7.07 -2.38 -9.19
N ALA A 120 7.89 -1.38 -8.85
CA ALA A 120 8.76 -0.69 -9.80
C ALA A 120 9.76 -1.66 -10.45
N LYS A 121 10.39 -2.52 -9.64
CA LYS A 121 11.28 -3.59 -10.11
C LYS A 121 10.56 -4.55 -11.08
N ASN A 122 9.32 -4.96 -10.77
CA ASN A 122 8.53 -5.87 -11.61
C ASN A 122 8.25 -5.31 -13.02
N VAL A 123 8.24 -3.98 -13.17
CA VAL A 123 7.96 -3.33 -14.46
C VAL A 123 9.19 -2.69 -15.12
N GLY A 124 10.34 -2.73 -14.45
CA GLY A 124 11.61 -2.20 -14.95
C GLY A 124 11.62 -0.67 -15.06
N ILE A 125 11.19 0.02 -14.01
CA ILE A 125 11.32 1.48 -13.86
C ILE A 125 12.16 1.79 -12.61
N ASP A 126 12.76 2.98 -12.56
CA ASP A 126 13.49 3.41 -11.38
C ASP A 126 12.57 3.59 -10.18
N SER A 127 13.13 3.51 -8.98
CA SER A 127 12.38 3.74 -7.75
C SER A 127 13.13 4.57 -6.71
N VAL A 128 12.39 5.38 -5.97
CA VAL A 128 12.86 6.08 -4.77
C VAL A 128 12.14 5.49 -3.56
N LEU A 129 12.91 4.92 -2.63
CA LEU A 129 12.40 4.55 -1.31
C LEU A 129 12.38 5.78 -0.40
N ILE A 130 11.18 6.13 0.10
CA ILE A 130 11.01 7.15 1.14
C ILE A 130 11.19 6.50 2.52
N ALA A 131 12.35 6.72 3.14
CA ALA A 131 12.73 6.10 4.39
C ALA A 131 11.83 6.49 5.58
N GLY A 132 11.25 7.69 5.54
CA GLY A 132 10.35 8.21 6.58
C GLY A 132 8.93 7.67 6.57
N GLY A 133 8.60 6.64 5.77
CA GLY A 133 7.27 6.03 5.76
C GLY A 133 7.19 4.73 6.54
N VAL A 134 6.57 3.67 6.00
CA VAL A 134 6.33 2.40 6.71
C VAL A 134 7.58 1.74 7.32
N HIS A 135 8.77 2.04 6.80
CA HIS A 135 10.04 1.53 7.31
C HIS A 135 10.78 2.49 8.25
N ALA A 136 10.24 3.67 8.58
CA ALA A 136 10.88 4.71 9.39
C ALA A 136 11.48 4.18 10.69
N LYS A 137 10.69 3.39 11.45
CA LYS A 137 11.16 2.78 12.70
C LYS A 137 12.29 1.76 12.49
N GLN A 138 12.29 1.03 11.38
CA GLN A 138 13.36 0.06 11.07
C GLN A 138 14.63 0.76 10.58
N LEU A 139 14.47 1.94 9.97
CA LEU A 139 15.56 2.76 9.42
C LEU A 139 16.06 3.81 10.42
N GLU A 140 15.45 3.89 11.60
CA GLU A 140 15.79 4.85 12.66
C GLU A 140 15.70 6.31 12.17
N VAL A 141 14.71 6.60 11.33
CA VAL A 141 14.47 7.92 10.72
C VAL A 141 13.18 8.52 11.28
N ASP A 142 13.22 9.79 11.66
CA ASP A 142 12.04 10.61 11.95
C ASP A 142 11.92 11.72 10.89
N ALA A 143 11.07 11.50 9.89
CA ALA A 143 10.86 12.45 8.79
C ALA A 143 10.05 13.70 9.19
N TRP A 144 9.51 13.74 10.41
CA TRP A 144 8.78 14.88 10.97
C TRP A 144 9.68 15.80 11.79
N SER A 145 10.87 15.32 12.18
CA SER A 145 11.87 16.14 12.86
C SER A 145 12.47 17.22 11.95
N ASN A 146 12.94 18.29 12.58
CA ASN A 146 13.75 19.33 11.93
C ASN A 146 15.25 19.17 12.22
N ALA A 147 15.65 18.22 13.07
CA ALA A 147 17.06 17.95 13.34
C ALA A 147 17.66 17.12 12.19
N GLU A 148 18.85 17.52 11.72
CA GLU A 148 19.54 16.80 10.64
C GLU A 148 19.86 15.34 11.01
N GLU A 149 20.16 15.10 12.29
CA GLU A 149 20.47 13.77 12.82
C GLU A 149 19.28 12.80 12.65
N ASP A 150 18.07 13.27 12.91
CA ASP A 150 16.84 12.48 12.80
C ASP A 150 16.42 12.21 11.34
N LEU A 151 16.89 13.05 10.41
CA LEU A 151 16.64 12.90 8.97
C LEU A 151 17.68 12.02 8.28
N HIS A 152 18.75 11.62 8.98
CA HIS A 152 19.85 10.86 8.41
C HIS A 152 19.49 9.39 8.22
N ILE A 153 19.62 8.88 6.99
CA ILE A 153 19.49 7.44 6.72
C ILE A 153 20.83 6.76 7.02
N ASN A 154 20.88 5.98 8.08
CA ASN A 154 22.07 5.18 8.41
C ASN A 154 22.29 4.08 7.35
N ALA A 155 23.44 4.13 6.67
CA ALA A 155 23.77 3.21 5.58
C ALA A 155 23.80 1.73 6.02
N GLU A 156 24.33 1.42 7.21
CA GLU A 156 24.41 0.03 7.70
C GLU A 156 23.03 -0.55 8.03
N VAL A 157 22.13 0.30 8.53
CA VAL A 157 20.74 -0.08 8.84
C VAL A 157 19.96 -0.28 7.54
N LEU A 158 20.14 0.61 6.57
CA LEU A 158 19.57 0.48 5.24
C LEU A 158 20.05 -0.82 4.56
N ASP A 159 21.36 -1.06 4.49
CA ASP A 159 21.94 -2.24 3.86
C ASP A 159 21.42 -3.54 4.49
N ARG A 160 21.23 -3.55 5.81
CA ARG A 160 20.63 -4.68 6.52
C ARG A 160 19.19 -4.91 6.11
N LEU A 161 18.39 -3.84 6.01
CA LEU A 161 16.99 -3.93 5.60
C LEU A 161 16.88 -4.42 4.14
N LEU A 162 17.67 -3.86 3.23
CA LEU A 162 17.70 -4.24 1.82
C LEU A 162 18.20 -5.69 1.64
N GLY A 163 19.26 -6.07 2.35
CA GLY A 163 19.80 -7.44 2.34
C GLY A 163 18.79 -8.49 2.82
N ASN A 164 17.98 -8.15 3.82
CA ASN A 164 16.92 -9.04 4.33
C ASN A 164 15.75 -9.21 3.34
N THR A 165 15.48 -8.19 2.52
CA THR A 165 14.33 -8.20 1.59
C THR A 165 14.71 -8.58 0.16
N GLN A 166 16.00 -8.53 -0.20
CA GLN A 166 16.52 -8.68 -1.58
C GLN A 166 15.88 -7.70 -2.58
N LEU A 167 15.43 -6.56 -2.04
CA LEU A 167 14.89 -5.44 -2.79
C LEU A 167 15.89 -4.31 -2.76
N ASP A 168 15.99 -3.61 -3.88
CA ASP A 168 17.05 -2.63 -4.13
C ASP A 168 16.43 -1.42 -4.84
N PRO A 169 16.10 -0.34 -4.12
CA PRO A 169 15.60 0.88 -4.73
C PRO A 169 16.72 1.59 -5.49
N THR A 170 16.40 2.25 -6.61
CA THR A 170 17.41 3.02 -7.38
C THR A 170 17.97 4.17 -6.54
N TYR A 171 17.11 4.81 -5.75
CA TYR A 171 17.44 5.93 -4.89
C TYR A 171 16.76 5.79 -3.54
N THR A 172 17.28 6.48 -2.54
CA THR A 172 16.65 6.63 -1.23
C THR A 172 16.52 8.12 -0.89
N ALA A 173 15.45 8.47 -0.20
CA ALA A 173 15.25 9.82 0.33
C ALA A 173 14.53 9.73 1.67
N THR A 174 14.81 10.65 2.59
CA THR A 174 14.16 10.66 3.90
C THR A 174 12.69 11.05 3.79
N ARG A 175 12.40 12.09 3.00
CA ARG A 175 11.06 12.66 2.78
C ARG A 175 10.90 13.11 1.33
N PHE A 176 9.65 13.18 0.87
CA PHE A 176 9.29 13.76 -0.43
C PHE A 176 8.42 15.00 -0.21
N GLN A 177 8.82 16.13 -0.80
CA GLN A 177 8.09 17.40 -0.74
C GLN A 177 7.98 17.93 -2.18
N TRP A 178 6.76 18.32 -2.59
CA TRP A 178 6.46 18.88 -3.91
C TRP A 178 6.03 20.34 -3.78
#